data_AF-A0A0D2JGG0-F1
#
_entry.id   AF-A0A0D2JGG0-F1
#
_cell.length_a   1.000
_cell.length_b   1.000
_cell.length_c   1.000
_cell.angle_alpha   90.00
_cell.angle_beta   90.00
_cell.angle_gamma   90.00
#
_symmetry.space_group_name_H-M   'P 1'
#
loop_
_entity.id
_entity.type
_entity.pdbx_description
1 polymer ?
#
loop_
_entity_poly.entity_id
_entity_poly.type
_entity_poly.pdbx_seq_one_letter_code
_entity_poly.pdbx_strand_id
1 'polypeptide(L)'
;MSSSLKEITGFEIFHNHDQWFGSLHPDDHQTALKAQQKAFENMEFEAVVRQFHQTKKEWRWFNYLSNVTPDQHGKAYFLNGIVRDVTEQIRIQTELVDHKKRLEKLVGLKTANLVRTNQDLKQEMENRRKDEIRLKSTLREKEFFRKETHHGVKNNLQNIANLLDLESMHCSDEKTLQAFQDCRDRVRAMCMVHRQLYQTGDLSRIPLADYAEDLASQLFKAYGADPAGIHMTINAPEVYLVMDLAIACGLILNEFISNSLKYAFSEQESGMLTFEARKLEDQKKKSFFQTTARGSPPALSLKKPKPWDSR
;
A
#
# COMPACT_ATOMS: atom_id res chain seq x y z
N MET A 1 61.17 -45.76 -31.31
CA MET A 1 60.95 -44.30 -31.35
C MET A 1 59.47 -44.04 -31.42
N SER A 2 58.94 -43.15 -30.58
CA SER A 2 57.48 -42.97 -30.48
C SER A 2 56.97 -42.11 -31.64
N SER A 3 56.10 -42.66 -32.49
CA SER A 3 55.41 -41.95 -33.58
C SER A 3 54.62 -40.72 -33.09
N SER A 4 54.32 -40.66 -31.79
CA SER A 4 53.55 -39.58 -31.15
C SER A 4 54.32 -38.25 -31.03
N LEU A 5 55.66 -38.24 -31.08
CA LEU A 5 56.43 -36.99 -30.90
C LEU A 5 56.19 -36.01 -32.05
N LYS A 6 56.21 -36.52 -33.29
CA LYS A 6 55.94 -35.74 -34.50
C LYS A 6 54.52 -35.17 -34.52
N GLU A 7 53.54 -35.92 -34.01
CA GLU A 7 52.15 -35.48 -33.93
C GLU A 7 51.94 -34.38 -32.89
N ILE A 8 52.68 -34.42 -31.77
CA ILE A 8 52.54 -33.48 -30.67
C ILE A 8 53.32 -32.18 -30.91
N THR A 9 54.59 -32.26 -31.34
CA THR A 9 55.50 -31.09 -31.45
C THR A 9 55.74 -30.65 -32.90
N GLY A 10 55.44 -31.51 -33.88
CA GLY A 10 55.80 -31.29 -35.28
C GLY A 10 57.26 -31.62 -35.63
N PHE A 11 58.06 -32.12 -34.67
CA PHE A 11 59.45 -32.54 -34.88
C PHE A 11 59.56 -34.06 -34.92
N GLU A 12 60.36 -34.59 -35.85
CA GLU A 12 60.61 -36.04 -35.92
C GLU A 12 61.48 -36.51 -34.77
N ILE A 13 62.63 -35.87 -34.54
CA ILE A 13 63.57 -36.15 -33.45
C ILE A 13 64.39 -34.88 -33.18
N PHE A 14 64.65 -34.53 -31.92
CA PHE A 14 65.68 -33.56 -31.56
C PHE A 14 67.04 -34.27 -31.50
N HIS A 15 67.98 -33.87 -32.34
CA HIS A 15 69.27 -34.56 -32.48
C HIS A 15 70.28 -34.11 -31.43
N ASN A 16 70.08 -32.92 -30.84
CA ASN A 16 70.84 -32.41 -29.72
C ASN A 16 69.99 -31.40 -28.93
N HIS A 17 70.50 -31.01 -27.75
CA HIS A 17 69.83 -30.06 -26.87
C HIS A 17 69.70 -28.67 -27.51
N ASP A 18 70.70 -28.22 -28.27
CA ASP A 18 70.71 -26.88 -28.89
C ASP A 18 69.58 -26.71 -29.91
N GLN A 19 69.25 -27.77 -30.65
CA GLN A 19 68.13 -27.78 -31.60
C GLN A 19 66.78 -27.65 -30.88
N TRP A 20 66.61 -28.31 -29.74
CA TRP A 20 65.43 -28.15 -28.90
C TRP A 20 65.38 -26.73 -28.31
N PHE A 21 66.48 -26.25 -27.72
CA PHE A 21 66.57 -24.93 -27.10
C PHE A 21 66.28 -23.80 -28.10
N GLY A 22 66.86 -23.87 -29.30
CA GLY A 22 66.64 -22.91 -30.38
C GLY A 22 65.21 -22.89 -30.94
N SER A 23 64.41 -23.92 -30.66
CA SER A 23 62.99 -23.98 -31.06
C SER A 23 62.02 -23.35 -30.04
N LEU A 24 62.52 -22.97 -28.87
CA LEU A 24 61.74 -22.35 -27.80
C LEU A 24 61.55 -20.85 -28.00
N HIS A 25 60.45 -20.32 -27.47
CA HIS A 25 60.21 -18.87 -27.47
C HIS A 25 61.28 -18.15 -26.63
N PRO A 26 61.84 -17.01 -27.08
CA PRO A 26 62.94 -16.31 -26.39
C PRO A 26 62.68 -16.03 -24.91
N ASP A 27 61.49 -15.58 -24.55
CA ASP A 27 61.10 -15.32 -23.15
C ASP A 27 61.23 -16.55 -22.22
N ASP A 28 61.11 -17.75 -22.78
CA ASP A 28 61.09 -18.99 -21.99
C ASP A 28 62.49 -19.63 -21.89
N HIS A 29 63.51 -19.05 -22.55
CA HIS A 29 64.90 -19.52 -22.50
C HIS A 29 65.44 -19.55 -21.07
N GLN A 30 65.13 -18.53 -20.25
CA GLN A 30 65.58 -18.50 -18.86
C GLN A 30 64.92 -19.61 -18.03
N THR A 31 63.65 -19.91 -18.30
CA THR A 31 62.92 -21.01 -17.64
C THR A 31 63.52 -22.36 -18.02
N ALA A 32 63.82 -22.56 -19.31
CA ALA A 32 64.46 -23.78 -19.81
C ALA A 32 65.86 -23.99 -19.21
N LEU A 33 66.70 -22.95 -19.11
CA LEU A 33 68.03 -23.04 -18.49
C LEU A 33 67.95 -23.40 -17.01
N LYS A 34 67.00 -22.82 -16.26
CA LYS A 34 66.77 -23.16 -14.85
C LYS A 34 66.33 -24.61 -14.68
N ALA A 35 65.44 -25.09 -15.54
CA ALA A 35 64.99 -26.49 -15.53
C ALA A 35 66.15 -27.44 -15.86
N GLN A 36 67.00 -27.07 -16.81
CA GLN A 36 68.20 -27.84 -17.17
C GLN A 36 69.19 -27.93 -16.01
N GLN A 37 69.47 -26.80 -15.33
CA GLN A 37 70.37 -26.80 -14.18
C GLN A 37 69.86 -27.74 -13.07
N LYS A 38 68.56 -27.64 -12.74
CA LYS A 38 67.92 -28.53 -11.77
C LYS A 38 67.97 -30.00 -12.18
N ALA A 39 67.91 -30.29 -13.48
CA ALA A 39 67.98 -31.66 -13.98
C ALA A 39 69.36 -32.30 -13.78
N PHE A 40 70.44 -31.52 -13.80
CA PHE A 40 71.77 -32.04 -13.45
C PHE A 40 71.92 -32.37 -11.97
N GLU A 41 71.19 -31.68 -11.10
CA GLU A 41 71.21 -31.91 -9.65
C GLU A 41 70.28 -33.07 -9.24
N ASN A 42 69.08 -33.12 -9.81
CA ASN A 42 68.01 -34.01 -9.36
C ASN A 42 67.77 -35.22 -10.30
N MET A 43 68.51 -35.30 -11.41
CA MET A 43 68.31 -36.30 -12.46
C MET A 43 66.89 -36.31 -13.07
N GLU A 44 66.14 -35.22 -12.92
CA GLU A 44 64.79 -35.03 -13.45
C GLU A 44 64.66 -33.66 -14.14
N PHE A 45 64.16 -33.66 -15.36
CA PHE A 45 63.91 -32.47 -16.17
C PHE A 45 62.40 -32.25 -16.30
N GLU A 46 61.90 -31.14 -15.75
CA GLU A 46 60.55 -30.66 -15.98
C GLU A 46 60.58 -29.20 -16.46
N ALA A 47 59.97 -28.93 -17.62
CA ALA A 47 59.86 -27.58 -18.14
C ALA A 47 58.55 -27.37 -18.92
N VAL A 48 57.80 -26.34 -18.54
CA VAL A 48 56.65 -25.83 -19.30
C VAL A 48 57.10 -24.62 -20.09
N VAL A 49 57.19 -24.75 -21.41
CA VAL A 49 57.77 -23.72 -22.30
C VAL A 49 57.00 -23.63 -23.60
N ARG A 50 56.98 -22.45 -24.21
CA ARG A 50 56.46 -22.26 -25.57
C ARG A 50 57.46 -22.77 -26.59
N GLN A 51 56.98 -23.58 -27.51
CA GLN A 51 57.73 -24.04 -28.67
C GLN A 51 56.90 -23.80 -29.93
N PHE A 52 57.58 -23.45 -31.02
CA PHE A 52 56.91 -23.26 -32.31
C PHE A 52 56.58 -24.62 -32.93
N HIS A 53 55.28 -24.93 -33.07
CA HIS A 53 54.83 -26.18 -33.66
C HIS A 53 55.03 -26.13 -35.18
N GLN A 54 55.95 -26.95 -35.69
CA GLN A 54 56.42 -26.84 -37.09
C GLN A 54 55.36 -27.12 -38.15
N THR A 55 54.44 -28.07 -37.89
CA THR A 55 53.34 -28.41 -38.81
C THR A 55 52.17 -27.43 -38.73
N LYS A 56 51.75 -27.04 -37.51
CA LYS A 56 50.61 -26.13 -37.28
C LYS A 56 50.97 -24.65 -37.45
N LYS A 57 52.27 -24.32 -37.52
CA LYS A 57 52.81 -22.96 -37.70
C LYS A 57 52.32 -21.96 -36.64
N GLU A 58 52.22 -22.41 -35.39
CA GLU A 58 51.79 -21.60 -34.26
C GLU A 58 52.61 -21.93 -32.99
N TRP A 59 52.65 -20.99 -32.06
CA TRP A 59 53.26 -21.21 -30.75
C TRP A 59 52.33 -22.02 -29.86
N ARG A 60 52.88 -23.06 -29.23
CA ARG A 60 52.16 -23.92 -28.29
C ARG A 60 52.96 -24.13 -27.02
N TRP A 61 52.26 -24.33 -25.92
CA TRP A 61 52.86 -24.66 -24.64
C TRP A 61 53.05 -26.17 -24.53
N PHE A 62 54.27 -26.58 -24.24
CA PHE A 62 54.61 -27.98 -24.02
C PHE A 62 55.17 -28.16 -22.62
N ASN A 63 54.68 -29.18 -21.92
CA ASN A 63 55.31 -29.69 -20.71
C ASN A 63 56.23 -30.85 -21.10
N TYR A 64 57.53 -30.64 -20.91
CA TYR A 64 58.58 -31.63 -21.08
C TYR A 64 58.90 -32.26 -19.73
N LEU A 65 58.72 -33.57 -19.62
CA LEU A 65 59.00 -34.36 -18.42
C LEU A 65 59.97 -35.47 -18.80
N SER A 66 61.21 -35.44 -18.33
CA SER A 66 62.22 -36.42 -18.69
C SER A 66 63.08 -36.81 -17.50
N ASN A 67 63.45 -38.09 -17.42
CA ASN A 67 64.47 -38.54 -16.47
C ASN A 67 65.83 -38.52 -17.15
N VAL A 68 66.83 -38.04 -16.42
CA VAL A 68 68.22 -38.00 -16.86
C VAL A 68 68.90 -39.30 -16.43
N THR A 69 69.31 -40.12 -17.40
CA THR A 69 70.14 -41.30 -17.12
C THR A 69 71.61 -40.96 -17.36
N PRO A 70 72.49 -41.04 -16.35
CA PRO A 70 73.91 -40.80 -16.52
C PRO A 70 74.60 -41.94 -17.28
N ASP A 71 75.72 -41.65 -17.95
CA ASP A 71 76.65 -42.63 -18.51
C ASP A 71 77.54 -43.23 -17.40
N GLN A 72 78.35 -44.22 -17.81
CA GLN A 72 79.40 -44.86 -17.02
C GLN A 72 80.47 -43.92 -16.43
N HIS A 73 80.43 -42.62 -16.75
CA HIS A 73 81.32 -41.59 -16.21
C HIS A 73 80.54 -40.49 -15.46
N GLY A 74 79.25 -40.70 -15.16
CA GLY A 74 78.42 -39.78 -14.38
C GLY A 74 77.88 -38.58 -15.18
N LYS A 75 78.06 -38.54 -16.50
CA LYS A 75 77.59 -37.46 -17.37
C LYS A 75 76.26 -37.85 -18.00
N ALA A 76 75.30 -36.91 -18.09
CA ALA A 76 73.98 -37.17 -18.66
C ALA A 76 74.07 -37.78 -20.07
N TYR A 77 73.61 -39.03 -20.24
CA TYR A 77 73.76 -39.84 -21.47
C TYR A 77 72.46 -39.95 -22.25
N PHE A 78 71.32 -40.05 -21.55
CA PHE A 78 70.00 -40.13 -22.18
C PHE A 78 68.93 -39.37 -21.39
N LEU A 79 68.09 -38.64 -22.12
CA LEU A 79 66.82 -38.10 -21.63
C LEU A 79 65.70 -39.01 -22.16
N ASN A 80 65.10 -39.81 -21.27
CA ASN A 80 63.88 -40.54 -21.60
C ASN A 80 62.70 -39.83 -20.96
N GLY A 81 61.75 -39.39 -21.78
CA GLY A 81 60.70 -38.49 -21.31
C GLY A 81 59.47 -38.44 -22.19
N ILE A 82 58.45 -37.80 -21.64
CA ILE A 82 57.18 -37.53 -22.30
C ILE A 82 57.07 -36.02 -22.55
N VAL A 83 56.45 -35.68 -23.67
CA VAL A 83 56.02 -34.31 -23.97
C VAL A 83 54.50 -34.28 -24.00
N ARG A 84 53.92 -33.28 -23.35
CA ARG A 84 52.46 -33.04 -23.38
C ARG A 84 52.21 -31.64 -23.91
N ASP A 85 51.33 -31.52 -24.90
CA ASP A 85 50.77 -30.22 -25.29
C ASP A 85 49.82 -29.76 -24.17
N VAL A 86 50.18 -28.69 -23.48
CA VAL A 86 49.43 -28.10 -22.36
C VAL A 86 48.84 -26.73 -22.73
N THR A 87 48.81 -26.39 -24.03
CA THR A 87 48.30 -25.10 -24.53
C THR A 87 46.87 -24.85 -24.09
N GLU A 88 45.99 -25.84 -24.30
CA GLU A 88 44.57 -25.72 -23.97
C GLU A 88 44.34 -25.65 -22.46
N GLN A 89 45.15 -26.38 -21.68
CA GLN A 89 45.08 -26.33 -20.22
C GLN A 89 45.45 -24.94 -19.69
N ILE A 90 46.55 -24.35 -20.18
CA ILE A 90 46.97 -23.00 -19.78
C ILE A 90 45.93 -21.98 -20.22
N ARG A 91 45.38 -22.09 -21.44
CA ARG A 91 44.30 -21.21 -21.92
C ARG A 91 43.08 -21.22 -20.99
N ILE A 92 42.58 -22.41 -20.65
CA ILE A 92 41.44 -22.57 -19.73
C ILE A 92 41.77 -22.04 -18.34
N GLN A 93 42.97 -22.29 -17.83
CA GLN A 93 43.39 -21.77 -16.52
C GLN A 93 43.45 -20.23 -16.51
N THR A 94 44.00 -19.61 -17.55
CA THR A 94 44.03 -18.15 -17.68
C THR A 94 42.61 -17.57 -17.75
N GLU A 95 41.74 -18.14 -18.59
CA GLU A 95 40.34 -17.73 -18.70
C GLU A 95 39.60 -17.87 -17.37
N LEU A 96 39.83 -18.95 -16.63
CA LEU A 96 39.23 -19.16 -15.32
C LEU A 96 39.65 -18.10 -14.30
N VAL A 97 40.95 -17.73 -14.28
CA VAL A 97 41.47 -16.67 -13.39
C VAL A 97 40.84 -15.32 -13.73
N ASP A 98 40.70 -14.99 -15.02
CA ASP A 98 40.10 -13.74 -15.45
C ASP A 98 38.59 -13.69 -15.18
N HIS A 99 37.88 -14.79 -15.40
CA HIS A 99 36.47 -14.93 -15.03
C HIS A 99 36.27 -14.78 -13.53
N LYS A 100 37.12 -15.41 -12.70
CA LYS A 100 37.07 -15.28 -11.24
C LYS A 100 37.22 -13.82 -10.80
N LYS A 101 38.24 -13.11 -11.31
CA LYS A 101 38.45 -11.68 -11.02
C LYS A 101 37.23 -10.83 -11.42
N ARG A 102 36.64 -11.11 -12.58
CA ARG A 102 35.44 -10.39 -13.05
C ARG A 102 34.24 -10.64 -12.14
N LEU A 103 34.04 -11.88 -11.70
CA LEU A 103 32.96 -12.24 -10.77
C LEU A 103 33.15 -11.57 -9.41
N GLU A 104 34.36 -11.58 -8.85
CA GLU A 104 34.66 -10.91 -7.58
C GLU A 104 34.35 -9.40 -7.65
N LYS A 105 34.74 -8.75 -8.75
CA LYS A 105 34.41 -7.33 -8.98
C LYS A 105 32.90 -7.11 -9.07
N LEU A 106 32.18 -7.96 -9.79
CA LEU A 106 30.72 -7.85 -9.94
C LEU A 106 29.99 -8.09 -8.61
N VAL A 107 30.43 -9.08 -7.83
CA VAL A 107 29.89 -9.37 -6.49
C VAL A 107 30.14 -8.19 -5.55
N GLY A 108 31.33 -7.59 -5.58
CA GLY A 108 31.64 -6.40 -4.79
C GLY A 108 30.70 -5.22 -5.12
N LEU A 109 30.55 -4.91 -6.41
CA LEU A 109 29.64 -3.86 -6.88
C LEU A 109 28.18 -4.13 -6.49
N LYS A 110 27.71 -5.37 -6.70
CA LYS A 110 26.32 -5.74 -6.37
C LYS A 110 26.08 -5.73 -4.87
N THR A 111 27.04 -6.16 -4.06
CA THR A 111 26.97 -6.09 -2.60
C THR A 111 26.90 -4.65 -2.11
N ALA A 112 27.72 -3.75 -2.66
CA ALA A 112 27.67 -2.32 -2.31
C ALA A 112 26.31 -1.69 -2.64
N ASN A 113 25.77 -2.00 -3.83
CA ASN A 113 24.43 -1.53 -4.22
C ASN A 113 23.35 -2.09 -3.29
N LEU A 114 23.38 -3.38 -2.94
CA LEU A 114 22.42 -4.00 -2.03
C LEU A 114 22.48 -3.40 -0.62
N VAL A 115 23.67 -3.12 -0.11
CA VAL A 115 23.83 -2.46 1.20
C VAL A 115 23.20 -1.07 1.17
N ARG A 116 23.47 -0.29 0.12
CA ARG A 116 22.86 1.04 -0.05
C ARG A 116 21.34 0.97 -0.13
N THR A 117 20.80 0.13 -1.01
CA THR A 117 19.34 -0.02 -1.16
C THR A 117 18.68 -0.50 0.14
N ASN A 118 19.32 -1.40 0.89
CA ASN A 118 18.82 -1.82 2.21
C ASN A 118 18.82 -0.69 3.24
N GLN A 119 19.83 0.19 3.23
CA GLN A 119 19.86 1.36 4.11
C GLN A 119 18.75 2.35 3.75
N ASP A 120 18.58 2.65 2.46
CA ASP A 120 17.53 3.54 1.96
C ASP A 120 16.13 3.00 2.33
N LEU A 121 15.90 1.70 2.13
CA LEU A 121 14.64 1.04 2.51
C LEU A 121 14.37 1.10 4.01
N LYS A 122 15.40 0.86 4.85
CA LYS A 122 15.24 1.00 6.30
C LYS A 122 14.84 2.40 6.71
N GLN A 123 15.46 3.42 6.11
CA GLN A 123 15.13 4.82 6.39
C GLN A 123 13.69 5.17 5.97
N GLU A 124 13.27 4.71 4.79
CA GLU A 124 11.90 4.87 4.30
C GLU A 124 10.87 4.20 5.21
N MET A 125 11.14 2.98 5.70
CA MET A 125 10.25 2.32 6.65
C MET A 125 10.11 3.09 7.97
N GLU A 126 11.21 3.63 8.51
CA GLU A 126 11.16 4.43 9.74
C GLU A 126 10.37 5.73 9.55
N ASN A 127 10.53 6.39 8.40
CA ASN A 127 9.74 7.59 8.07
C ASN A 127 8.25 7.26 8.00
N ARG A 128 7.88 6.20 7.26
CA ARG A 128 6.49 5.73 7.17
C ARG A 128 5.89 5.38 8.52
N ARG A 129 6.67 4.71 9.39
CA ARG A 129 6.23 4.37 10.74
C ARG A 129 5.93 5.62 11.57
N LYS A 130 6.77 6.66 11.48
CA LYS A 130 6.53 7.94 12.16
C LYS A 130 5.27 8.63 11.65
N ASP A 131 5.06 8.64 10.34
CA ASP A 131 3.86 9.23 9.73
C ASP A 131 2.60 8.47 10.12
N GLU A 132 2.65 7.14 10.18
CA GLU A 132 1.52 6.32 10.63
C GLU A 132 1.15 6.61 12.09
N ILE A 133 2.14 6.71 12.98
CA ILE A 133 1.92 7.06 14.39
C ILE A 133 1.29 8.46 14.50
N ARG A 134 1.83 9.44 13.77
CA ARG A 134 1.30 10.82 13.74
C ARG A 134 -0.13 10.86 13.20
N LEU A 135 -0.40 10.13 12.12
CA LEU A 135 -1.74 10.10 11.52
C LEU A 135 -2.74 9.47 12.48
N LYS A 136 -2.37 8.36 13.15
CA LYS A 136 -3.22 7.72 14.16
C LYS A 136 -3.46 8.63 15.36
N SER A 137 -2.47 9.39 15.83
CA SER A 137 -2.68 10.33 16.94
C SER A 137 -3.62 11.47 16.54
N THR A 138 -3.40 12.09 15.38
CA THR A 138 -4.30 13.14 14.87
C THR A 138 -5.72 12.64 14.63
N LEU A 139 -5.88 11.40 14.13
CA LEU A 139 -7.20 10.79 13.98
C LEU A 139 -7.90 10.63 15.33
N ARG A 140 -7.21 10.10 16.35
CA ARG A 140 -7.77 9.97 17.70
C ARG A 140 -8.17 11.30 18.31
N GLU A 141 -7.35 12.33 18.16
CA GLU A 141 -7.67 13.68 18.62
C GLU A 141 -8.93 14.22 17.92
N LYS A 142 -9.00 14.09 16.59
CA LYS A 142 -10.19 14.51 15.82
C LYS A 142 -11.44 13.76 16.24
N GLU A 143 -11.36 12.45 16.45
CA GLU A 143 -12.49 11.64 16.92
C GLU A 143 -12.94 12.03 18.32
N PHE A 144 -11.99 12.32 19.21
CA PHE A 144 -12.28 12.83 20.56
C PHE A 144 -13.01 14.17 20.49
N PHE A 145 -12.46 15.17 19.78
CA PHE A 145 -13.10 16.48 19.63
C PHE A 145 -14.47 16.39 18.96
N ARG A 146 -14.63 15.51 17.97
CA ARG A 146 -15.91 15.24 17.33
C ARG A 146 -16.93 14.75 18.37
N LYS A 147 -16.59 13.71 19.14
CA LYS A 147 -17.45 13.18 20.21
C LYS A 147 -17.79 14.25 21.24
N GLU A 148 -16.80 14.98 21.73
CA GLU A 148 -16.98 16.02 22.74
C GLU A 148 -17.91 17.13 22.25
N THR A 149 -17.76 17.55 20.99
CA THR A 149 -18.66 18.53 20.37
C THR A 149 -20.10 18.02 20.35
N HIS A 150 -20.34 16.75 19.96
CA HIS A 150 -21.68 16.19 19.94
C HIS A 150 -22.30 16.05 21.33
N HIS A 151 -21.50 15.67 22.33
CA HIS A 151 -21.95 15.65 23.71
C HIS A 151 -22.27 17.06 24.21
N GLY A 152 -21.45 18.05 23.88
CA GLY A 152 -21.67 19.46 24.22
C GLY A 152 -22.94 20.02 23.58
N VAL A 153 -23.17 19.79 22.28
CA VAL A 153 -24.40 20.23 21.61
C VAL A 153 -25.63 19.59 22.24
N LYS A 154 -25.60 18.29 22.53
CA LYS A 154 -26.69 17.60 23.23
C LYS A 154 -26.95 18.22 24.61
N ASN A 155 -25.90 18.47 25.39
CA ASN A 155 -26.02 19.06 26.73
C ASN A 155 -26.56 20.49 26.66
N ASN A 156 -26.10 21.29 25.69
CA ASN A 156 -26.55 22.67 25.50
C ASN A 156 -28.04 22.72 25.14
N LEU A 157 -28.48 21.91 24.18
CA LEU A 157 -29.90 21.82 23.82
C LEU A 157 -30.74 21.32 25.00
N GLN A 158 -30.26 20.34 25.77
CA GLN A 158 -30.98 19.86 26.95
C GLN A 158 -31.10 20.95 28.03
N ASN A 159 -30.04 21.71 28.29
CA ASN A 159 -30.05 22.81 29.24
C ASN A 159 -31.02 23.92 28.81
N ILE A 160 -31.05 24.26 27.53
CA ILE A 160 -32.02 25.22 26.98
C ILE A 160 -33.45 24.72 27.21
N ALA A 161 -33.73 23.44 26.94
CA ALA A 161 -35.05 22.87 27.19
C ALA A 161 -35.44 22.93 28.68
N ASN A 162 -34.51 22.63 29.59
CA ASN A 162 -34.76 22.69 31.03
C ASN A 162 -34.99 24.13 31.52
N LEU A 163 -34.27 25.11 30.99
CA LEU A 163 -34.49 26.53 31.30
C LEU A 163 -35.88 26.98 30.82
N LEU A 164 -36.29 26.59 29.62
CA LEU A 164 -37.64 26.87 29.11
C LEU A 164 -38.72 26.23 29.99
N ASP A 165 -38.50 25.00 30.49
CA ASP A 165 -39.38 24.36 31.45
C ASP A 165 -39.48 25.18 32.76
N LEU A 166 -38.37 25.68 33.30
CA LEU A 166 -38.37 26.50 34.52
C LEU A 166 -39.06 27.86 34.31
N GLU A 167 -38.78 28.56 33.21
CA GLU A 167 -39.42 29.85 32.89
C GLU A 167 -40.93 29.67 32.67
N SER A 168 -41.35 28.54 32.11
CA SER A 168 -42.77 28.23 31.93
C SER A 168 -43.53 28.14 33.27
N MET A 169 -42.87 27.67 34.35
CA MET A 169 -43.49 27.57 35.68
C MET A 169 -43.74 28.94 36.33
N HIS A 170 -42.99 29.97 35.93
CA HIS A 170 -43.09 31.33 36.49
C HIS A 170 -43.99 32.24 35.65
N CYS A 171 -44.59 31.73 34.58
CA CYS A 171 -45.40 32.50 33.67
C CYS A 171 -46.90 32.35 33.98
N SER A 172 -47.59 33.47 34.18
CA SER A 172 -49.04 33.48 34.45
C SER A 172 -49.88 33.76 33.20
N ASP A 173 -49.28 34.28 32.13
CA ASP A 173 -49.95 34.57 30.87
C ASP A 173 -49.97 33.32 29.97
N GLU A 174 -51.18 32.89 29.60
CA GLU A 174 -51.42 31.64 28.86
C GLU A 174 -50.77 31.66 27.47
N LYS A 175 -50.71 32.82 26.80
CA LYS A 175 -50.03 32.95 25.49
C LYS A 175 -48.52 32.78 25.62
N THR A 176 -47.92 33.36 26.65
CA THR A 176 -46.49 33.26 26.91
C THR A 176 -46.10 31.85 27.38
N LEU A 177 -46.94 31.22 28.21
CA LEU A 177 -46.80 29.82 28.60
C LEU A 177 -46.78 28.91 27.36
N GLN A 178 -47.74 29.08 26.45
CA GLN A 178 -47.80 28.32 25.21
C GLN A 178 -46.55 28.53 24.34
N ALA A 179 -46.09 29.78 24.22
CA ALA A 179 -44.88 30.10 23.45
C ALA A 179 -43.62 29.42 24.03
N PHE A 180 -43.47 29.34 25.36
CA PHE A 180 -42.36 28.61 25.99
C PHE A 180 -42.44 27.11 25.76
N GLN A 181 -43.65 26.52 25.87
CA GLN A 181 -43.86 25.10 25.60
C GLN A 181 -43.53 24.75 24.14
N ASP A 182 -43.94 25.59 23.18
CA ASP A 182 -43.62 25.39 21.77
C ASP A 182 -42.11 25.51 21.49
N CYS A 183 -41.43 26.48 22.11
CA CYS A 183 -39.98 26.60 22.03
C CYS A 183 -39.27 25.36 22.60
N ARG A 184 -39.73 24.87 23.74
CA ARG A 184 -39.16 23.67 24.38
C ARG A 184 -39.35 22.44 23.50
N ASP A 185 -40.52 22.25 22.93
CA ASP A 185 -40.82 21.10 22.06
C ASP A 185 -39.92 21.12 20.81
N ARG A 186 -39.66 22.31 20.24
CA ARG A 186 -38.69 22.48 19.14
C ARG A 186 -37.26 22.12 19.54
N VAL A 187 -36.81 22.55 20.71
CA VAL A 187 -35.47 22.22 21.21
C VAL A 187 -35.33 20.72 21.48
N ARG A 188 -36.38 20.06 22.00
CA ARG A 188 -36.41 18.60 22.18
C ARG A 188 -36.35 17.86 20.85
N ALA A 189 -37.05 18.35 19.83
CA ALA A 189 -36.96 17.80 18.49
C ALA A 189 -35.57 17.92 17.88
N MET A 190 -34.90 19.08 18.04
CA MET A 190 -33.51 19.26 17.64
C MET A 190 -32.58 18.27 18.34
N CYS A 191 -32.79 18.01 19.63
CA CYS A 191 -32.07 16.96 20.37
C CYS A 191 -32.27 15.56 19.76
N MET A 192 -33.48 15.23 19.32
CA MET A 192 -33.81 13.93 18.72
C MET A 192 -33.19 13.77 17.33
N VAL A 193 -33.35 14.78 16.47
CA VAL A 193 -32.69 14.85 15.16
C VAL A 193 -31.18 14.71 15.30
N HIS A 194 -30.57 15.47 16.21
CA HIS A 194 -29.14 15.40 16.48
C HIS A 194 -28.74 14.00 16.96
N ARG A 195 -29.46 13.40 17.92
CA ARG A 195 -29.14 12.05 18.42
C ARG A 195 -29.21 11.00 17.31
N GLN A 196 -30.24 11.05 16.46
CA GLN A 196 -30.44 10.09 15.38
C GLN A 196 -29.31 10.17 14.35
N LEU A 197 -28.95 11.38 13.93
CA LEU A 197 -27.87 11.59 12.96
C LEU A 197 -26.53 11.06 13.48
N TYR A 198 -26.22 11.31 14.75
CA TYR A 198 -24.93 10.91 15.32
C TYR A 198 -24.87 9.47 15.84
N GLN A 199 -25.97 8.72 15.80
CA GLN A 199 -25.98 7.27 16.00
C GLN A 199 -25.61 6.51 14.73
N THR A 200 -25.99 7.01 13.56
CA THR A 200 -25.55 6.48 12.26
C THR A 200 -24.11 6.90 12.02
N GLY A 201 -23.15 5.99 12.18
CA GLY A 201 -21.71 6.31 12.20
C GLY A 201 -21.16 7.02 10.95
N ASP A 202 -21.85 6.95 9.80
CA ASP A 202 -21.52 7.68 8.58
C ASP A 202 -22.49 8.86 8.35
N LEU A 203 -22.01 10.06 8.65
CA LEU A 203 -22.75 11.33 8.57
C LEU A 203 -22.72 11.95 7.17
N SER A 204 -21.92 11.38 6.26
CA SER A 204 -21.77 11.88 4.89
C SER A 204 -22.84 11.34 3.95
N ARG A 205 -23.45 10.19 4.30
CA ARG A 205 -24.44 9.48 3.49
C ARG A 205 -25.54 8.91 4.37
N ILE A 206 -26.57 9.72 4.62
CA ILE A 206 -27.70 9.34 5.47
C ILE A 206 -28.85 8.85 4.58
N PRO A 207 -29.25 7.56 4.63
CA PRO A 207 -30.39 7.06 3.87
C PRO A 207 -31.67 7.77 4.30
N LEU A 208 -32.36 8.46 3.38
CA LEU A 208 -33.52 9.29 3.72
C LEU A 208 -34.70 8.46 4.28
N ALA A 209 -34.98 7.30 3.71
CA ALA A 209 -36.09 6.44 4.12
C ALA A 209 -35.90 5.99 5.58
N ASP A 210 -34.81 5.27 5.86
CA ASP A 210 -34.46 4.77 7.19
C ASP A 210 -34.41 5.90 8.22
N TYR A 211 -33.79 7.03 7.86
CA TYR A 211 -33.71 8.21 8.72
C TYR A 211 -35.08 8.77 9.09
N ALA A 212 -35.98 8.92 8.11
CA ALA A 212 -37.32 9.45 8.33
C ALA A 212 -38.17 8.48 9.15
N GLU A 213 -38.05 7.17 8.92
CA GLU A 213 -38.79 6.13 9.65
C GLU A 213 -38.41 6.10 11.13
N ASP A 214 -37.11 6.06 11.40
CA ASP A 214 -36.60 6.04 12.78
C ASP A 214 -36.97 7.33 13.53
N LEU A 215 -36.82 8.48 12.88
CA LEU A 215 -37.18 9.76 13.49
C LEU A 215 -38.68 9.84 13.76
N ALA A 216 -39.52 9.43 12.81
CA ALA A 216 -40.96 9.39 13.00
C ALA A 216 -41.32 8.50 14.19
N SER A 217 -40.80 7.26 14.26
CA SER A 217 -41.07 6.34 15.37
C SER A 217 -40.70 6.93 16.73
N GLN A 218 -39.55 7.62 16.82
CA GLN A 218 -39.13 8.29 18.05
C GLN A 218 -40.06 9.46 18.41
N LEU A 219 -40.49 10.25 17.43
CA LEU A 219 -41.41 11.37 17.65
C LEU A 219 -42.79 10.88 18.14
N PHE A 220 -43.38 9.86 17.53
CA PHE A 220 -44.65 9.29 18.00
C PHE A 220 -44.56 8.80 19.45
N LYS A 221 -43.47 8.11 19.81
CA LYS A 221 -43.21 7.68 21.19
C LYS A 221 -43.10 8.88 22.15
N ALA A 222 -42.39 9.94 21.74
CA ALA A 222 -42.19 11.11 22.57
C ALA A 222 -43.47 11.91 22.82
N TYR A 223 -44.37 11.96 21.84
CA TYR A 223 -45.67 12.62 21.97
C TYR A 223 -46.76 11.74 22.58
N GLY A 224 -46.45 10.50 22.98
CA GLY A 224 -47.39 9.62 23.69
C GLY A 224 -48.57 9.14 22.86
N ALA A 225 -48.48 9.20 21.52
CA ALA A 225 -49.51 8.66 20.65
C ALA A 225 -49.46 7.12 20.69
N ASP A 226 -50.60 6.48 20.96
CA ASP A 226 -50.73 5.02 20.88
C ASP A 226 -50.53 4.58 19.41
N PRO A 227 -49.56 3.68 19.13
CA PRO A 227 -49.38 3.09 17.81
C PRO A 227 -50.66 2.45 17.23
N ALA A 228 -51.64 2.11 18.06
CA ALA A 228 -52.87 1.46 17.63
C ALA A 228 -53.83 2.38 16.83
N GLY A 229 -53.72 3.70 16.96
CA GLY A 229 -54.67 4.64 16.34
C GLY A 229 -54.13 5.37 15.10
N ILE A 230 -52.95 5.97 15.21
CA ILE A 230 -52.41 6.88 14.18
C ILE A 230 -51.24 6.22 13.45
N HIS A 231 -51.44 5.90 12.18
CA HIS A 231 -50.46 5.22 11.34
C HIS A 231 -49.70 6.22 10.47
N MET A 232 -48.38 6.06 10.33
CA MET A 232 -47.58 6.84 9.40
C MET A 232 -46.98 5.98 8.30
N THR A 233 -47.06 6.47 7.06
CA THR A 233 -46.42 5.88 5.88
C THR A 233 -45.36 6.81 5.34
N ILE A 234 -44.17 6.28 5.07
CA ILE A 234 -43.04 7.03 4.50
C ILE A 234 -42.76 6.48 3.10
N ASN A 235 -42.94 7.33 2.10
CA ASN A 235 -42.66 7.03 0.71
C ASN A 235 -41.47 7.87 0.25
N ALA A 236 -40.27 7.31 0.32
CA ALA A 236 -39.05 7.99 -0.08
C ALA A 236 -38.24 7.15 -1.10
N PRO A 237 -37.65 7.76 -2.13
CA PRO A 237 -36.74 7.07 -3.04
C PRO A 237 -35.44 6.70 -2.31
N GLU A 238 -34.69 5.76 -2.88
CA GLU A 238 -33.36 5.39 -2.38
C GLU A 238 -32.36 6.53 -2.63
N VAL A 239 -32.26 7.44 -1.67
CA VAL A 239 -31.39 8.62 -1.73
C VAL A 239 -30.69 8.84 -0.41
N TYR A 240 -29.47 9.39 -0.52
CA TYR A 240 -28.64 9.74 0.62
C TYR A 240 -28.61 11.25 0.79
N LEU A 241 -28.85 11.71 2.01
CA LEU A 241 -28.72 13.10 2.40
C LEU A 241 -27.34 13.35 2.99
N VAL A 242 -26.80 14.54 2.72
CA VAL A 242 -25.73 15.13 3.53
C VAL A 242 -26.33 15.66 4.84
N MET A 243 -25.51 15.76 5.89
CA MET A 243 -25.90 16.17 7.24
C MET A 243 -26.84 17.39 7.28
N ASP A 244 -26.49 18.50 6.63
CA ASP A 244 -27.28 19.74 6.69
C ASP A 244 -28.70 19.54 6.17
N LEU A 245 -28.85 18.75 5.10
CA LEU A 245 -30.15 18.46 4.50
C LEU A 245 -30.94 17.47 5.35
N ALA A 246 -30.27 16.53 6.02
CA ALA A 246 -30.91 15.62 6.94
C ALA A 246 -31.45 16.36 8.18
N ILE A 247 -30.70 17.32 8.74
CA ILE A 247 -31.18 18.21 9.81
C ILE A 247 -32.44 18.95 9.37
N ALA A 248 -32.40 19.59 8.20
CA ALA A 248 -33.56 20.31 7.67
C ALA A 248 -34.78 19.39 7.46
N CYS A 249 -34.58 18.20 6.90
CA CYS A 249 -35.63 17.21 6.73
C CYS A 249 -36.21 16.75 8.07
N GLY A 250 -35.37 16.51 9.07
CA GLY A 250 -35.81 16.10 10.40
C GLY A 250 -36.65 17.17 11.09
N LEU A 251 -36.29 18.44 10.95
CA LEU A 251 -37.10 19.56 11.46
C LEU A 251 -38.46 19.65 10.76
N ILE A 252 -38.51 19.50 9.43
CA ILE A 252 -39.77 19.48 8.67
C ILE A 252 -40.67 18.33 9.15
N LEU A 253 -40.09 17.13 9.30
CA LEU A 253 -40.81 15.96 9.77
C LEU A 253 -41.37 16.17 11.18
N ASN A 254 -40.56 16.77 12.07
CA ASN A 254 -40.99 17.09 13.41
C ASN A 254 -42.16 18.09 13.45
N GLU A 255 -42.04 19.22 12.76
CA GLU A 255 -43.13 20.21 12.72
C GLU A 255 -44.39 19.59 12.12
N PHE A 256 -44.27 18.73 11.12
CA PHE A 256 -45.41 18.04 10.56
C PHE A 256 -46.08 17.06 11.55
N ILE A 257 -45.30 16.17 12.17
CA ILE A 257 -45.83 15.17 13.12
C ILE A 257 -46.40 15.87 14.35
N SER A 258 -45.66 16.80 14.94
CA SER A 258 -46.10 17.53 16.14
C SER A 258 -47.39 18.33 15.90
N ASN A 259 -47.48 19.07 14.79
CA ASN A 259 -48.72 19.79 14.45
C ASN A 259 -49.88 18.84 14.15
N SER A 260 -49.62 17.71 13.50
CA SER A 260 -50.67 16.72 13.22
C SER A 260 -51.21 16.11 14.52
N LEU A 261 -50.35 15.73 15.45
CA LEU A 261 -50.76 15.17 16.74
C LEU A 261 -51.46 16.20 17.62
N LYS A 262 -50.97 17.45 17.66
CA LYS A 262 -51.56 18.53 18.48
C LYS A 262 -52.92 19.00 17.96
N TYR A 263 -53.10 19.10 16.64
CA TYR A 263 -54.25 19.80 16.06
C TYR A 263 -55.14 18.96 15.14
N ALA A 264 -54.58 17.94 14.47
CA ALA A 264 -55.35 17.16 13.49
C ALA A 264 -56.04 15.94 14.10
N PHE A 265 -55.51 15.39 15.20
CA PHE A 265 -56.02 14.16 15.83
C PHE A 265 -56.39 14.32 17.31
N SER A 266 -56.51 15.55 17.81
CA SER A 266 -56.78 15.82 19.24
C SER A 266 -58.09 15.20 19.77
N GLU A 267 -59.05 14.90 18.89
CA GLU A 267 -60.35 14.31 19.24
C GLU A 267 -60.63 12.98 18.50
N GLN A 268 -59.63 12.38 17.85
CA GLN A 268 -59.82 11.19 17.01
C GLN A 268 -58.99 10.01 17.50
N GLU A 269 -59.65 8.85 17.59
CA GLU A 269 -59.01 7.61 18.01
C GLU A 269 -58.13 6.99 16.91
N SER A 270 -58.29 7.39 15.64
CA SER A 270 -57.48 6.87 14.54
C SER A 270 -57.23 7.86 13.41
N GLY A 271 -56.13 7.66 12.68
CA GLY A 271 -55.72 8.54 11.59
C GLY A 271 -54.57 7.99 10.76
N MET A 272 -54.35 8.58 9.58
CA MET A 272 -53.21 8.24 8.71
C MET A 272 -52.41 9.49 8.36
N LEU A 273 -51.09 9.39 8.51
CA LEU A 273 -50.11 10.37 8.08
C LEU A 273 -49.27 9.80 6.94
N THR A 274 -49.04 10.59 5.89
CA THR A 274 -48.16 10.19 4.79
C THR A 274 -47.09 11.23 4.59
N PHE A 275 -45.83 10.81 4.63
CA PHE A 275 -44.68 11.62 4.22
C PHE A 275 -44.15 11.08 2.89
N GLU A 276 -44.12 11.93 1.88
CA GLU A 276 -43.65 11.57 0.55
C GLU A 276 -42.46 12.46 0.17
N ALA A 277 -41.34 11.85 -0.19
CA ALA A 277 -40.20 12.52 -0.76
C ALA A 277 -40.08 12.20 -2.25
N ARG A 278 -39.81 13.21 -3.09
CA ARG A 278 -39.59 13.03 -4.53
C ARG A 278 -38.31 13.70 -4.98
N LYS A 279 -37.57 13.01 -5.84
CA LYS A 279 -36.43 13.58 -6.57
C LYS A 279 -36.99 14.32 -7.80
N LEU A 280 -36.76 15.62 -7.86
CA LEU A 280 -37.08 16.47 -9.00
C LEU A 280 -35.81 16.76 -9.79
N GLU A 281 -35.89 16.67 -11.12
CA GLU A 281 -34.81 17.09 -12.00
C GLU A 281 -35.15 18.48 -12.59
N ASP A 282 -34.24 19.43 -12.42
CA ASP A 282 -34.30 20.73 -13.11
C ASP A 282 -33.53 20.68 -14.44
N GLN A 283 -33.86 21.58 -15.37
CA GLN A 283 -33.23 21.75 -16.68
C GLN A 283 -31.70 21.95 -16.60
N LYS A 284 -31.17 22.32 -15.42
CA LYS A 284 -29.72 22.44 -15.14
C LYS A 284 -29.10 21.19 -14.49
N LYS A 285 -29.75 20.02 -14.54
CA LYS A 285 -29.30 18.74 -13.90
C LYS A 285 -29.08 18.85 -12.38
N LYS A 286 -29.71 19.81 -11.72
CA LYS A 286 -29.75 19.87 -10.25
C LYS A 286 -30.89 18.99 -9.76
N SER A 287 -30.58 18.10 -8.81
CA SER A 287 -31.59 17.28 -8.14
C SER A 287 -32.16 18.05 -6.96
N PHE A 288 -33.47 18.22 -6.90
CA PHE A 288 -34.18 18.82 -5.77
C PHE A 288 -34.98 17.74 -5.06
N PHE A 289 -35.17 17.93 -3.75
CA PHE A 289 -36.04 17.07 -2.95
C PHE A 289 -37.25 17.87 -2.52
N GLN A 290 -38.43 17.38 -2.89
CA GLN A 290 -39.68 17.91 -2.38
C GLN A 290 -40.28 16.90 -1.42
N THR A 291 -40.61 17.37 -0.22
CA THR A 291 -41.32 16.60 0.79
C THR A 291 -42.76 17.09 0.89
N THR A 292 -43.72 16.18 0.91
CA THR A 292 -45.14 16.49 1.12
C THR A 292 -45.66 15.62 2.24
N ALA A 293 -46.43 16.24 3.14
CA ALA A 293 -46.92 15.58 4.31
C ALA A 293 -48.44 15.83 4.45
N ARG A 294 -49.25 14.78 4.60
CA ARG A 294 -50.73 14.84 4.63
C ARG A 294 -51.31 13.99 5.77
N GLY A 295 -52.40 14.44 6.39
CA GLY A 295 -53.16 13.72 7.41
C GLY A 295 -54.63 13.46 7.00
N SER A 296 -55.22 12.36 7.45
CA SER A 296 -56.65 12.06 7.30
C SER A 296 -57.24 11.59 8.63
N PRO A 297 -58.40 12.11 9.08
CA PRO A 297 -59.34 13.04 8.43
C PRO A 297 -58.80 14.47 8.21
N PRO A 298 -59.35 15.23 7.26
CA PRO A 298 -58.79 16.53 6.86
C PRO A 298 -59.18 17.63 7.84
N ALA A 299 -58.43 17.77 8.95
CA ALA A 299 -58.58 18.94 9.82
C ALA A 299 -57.67 20.13 9.41
N LEU A 300 -56.62 19.90 8.60
CA LEU A 300 -55.63 20.93 8.29
C LEU A 300 -55.30 21.02 6.80
N SER A 301 -55.96 21.93 6.07
CA SER A 301 -55.43 22.43 4.80
C SER A 301 -54.33 23.44 5.10
N LEU A 302 -53.08 23.00 5.15
CA LEU A 302 -51.90 23.85 5.28
C LEU A 302 -51.91 24.91 4.15
N LYS A 303 -52.24 26.17 4.49
CA LYS A 303 -52.04 27.30 3.58
C LYS A 303 -50.55 27.36 3.24
N LYS A 304 -50.25 27.46 1.93
CA LYS A 304 -48.89 27.58 1.38
C LYS A 304 -48.04 28.54 2.23
N PRO A 305 -46.82 28.17 2.64
CA PRO A 305 -45.92 29.12 3.26
C PRO A 305 -45.69 30.29 2.30
N LYS A 306 -45.74 31.53 2.81
CA LYS A 306 -45.33 32.71 2.05
C LYS A 306 -43.86 32.52 1.64
N PRO A 307 -43.48 32.89 0.39
CA PRO A 307 -42.09 32.85 -0.02
C PRO A 307 -41.25 33.72 0.92
N TRP A 308 -40.09 33.19 1.31
CA TRP A 308 -39.10 33.89 2.13
C TRP A 308 -38.58 35.09 1.33
N ASP A 309 -38.90 36.29 1.80
CA ASP A 309 -38.42 37.54 1.24
C ASP A 309 -36.98 37.74 1.72
N SER A 310 -36.01 37.43 0.87
CA SER A 310 -34.59 37.59 1.16
C SER A 310 -34.22 39.07 1.09
N ARG A 311 -33.98 39.69 2.25
CA ARG A 311 -33.04 40.80 2.38
C ARG A 311 -31.73 40.29 2.94
#